data_AF-A0A6A0H7P2-F1
#
_entry.id   AF-A0A6A0H7P2-F1
#
_cell.length_a   1.000
_cell.length_b   1.000
_cell.length_c   1.000
_cell.angle_alpha   90.00
_cell.angle_beta   90.00
_cell.angle_gamma   90.00
#
_symmetry.space_group_name_H-M   'P 1'
#
loop_
_entity.id
_entity.type
_entity.pdbx_description
1 polymer ?
#
loop_
_entity_poly.entity_id
_entity_poly.type
_entity_poly.pdbx_seq_one_letter_code
_entity_poly.pdbx_strand_id
1 'polypeptide(L)'
;MATSELARLCSGLPLSPLPPPGRLDPNLPHAPRRTHSLTPAQQQAYPCRTKQAAAVMLMIMNNLDPAVAQYPQELVTYGGNGQVFSNWAQNHRKFQFWITMHYLSTMTEDQTLVLSSGHPVGLFPSHPDAPRVVISNGMVIPNYSSRQRYDDMFALGVTMWALNI
;
A
#
# COMPACT_ATOMS: atom_id res chain seq x y z
N MET A 1 -5.17 22.78 -9.64
CA MET A 1 -4.83 22.68 -8.20
C MET A 1 -4.87 21.22 -7.68
N ALA A 2 -4.44 20.23 -8.46
CA ALA A 2 -4.41 18.80 -8.04
C ALA A 2 -2.98 18.27 -7.78
N THR A 3 -1.96 19.07 -8.06
CA THR A 3 -0.54 18.68 -8.04
C THR A 3 0.06 18.59 -6.63
N SER A 4 -0.59 19.10 -5.59
CA SER A 4 -0.01 19.18 -4.24
C SER A 4 -0.13 17.88 -3.42
N GLU A 5 -1.21 17.11 -3.58
CA GLU A 5 -1.46 15.92 -2.74
C GLU A 5 -0.69 14.68 -3.21
N LEU A 6 -0.60 14.45 -4.52
CA LEU A 6 0.16 13.31 -5.07
C LEU A 6 1.67 13.50 -4.92
N ALA A 7 2.15 14.75 -5.01
CA ALA A 7 3.54 15.08 -4.70
C ALA A 7 3.89 14.79 -3.23
N ARG A 8 2.94 14.98 -2.29
CA ARG A 8 3.14 14.61 -0.88
C ARG A 8 3.28 13.09 -0.71
N LEU A 9 2.48 12.27 -1.40
CA LEU A 9 2.60 10.80 -1.35
C LEU A 9 4.00 10.32 -1.73
N CYS A 10 4.60 10.95 -2.72
CA CYS A 10 5.92 10.58 -3.22
C CYS A 10 7.08 11.15 -2.38
N SER A 11 6.80 12.02 -1.40
CA SER A 11 7.83 12.61 -0.53
C SER A 11 8.26 11.71 0.63
N GLY A 12 7.60 10.57 0.82
CA GLY A 12 7.90 9.64 1.91
C GLY A 12 7.32 10.11 3.25
N LEU A 13 8.01 9.82 4.35
CA LEU A 13 7.54 10.15 5.68
C LEU A 13 7.77 11.63 5.99
N PRO A 14 6.73 12.41 6.33
CA PRO A 14 6.94 13.78 6.79
C PRO A 14 7.49 13.70 8.21
N LEU A 15 8.80 13.89 8.37
CA LEU A 15 9.48 13.75 9.67
C LEU A 15 9.41 15.03 10.53
N SER A 16 9.15 16.21 9.94
CA SER A 16 9.12 17.50 10.65
C SER A 16 8.23 18.57 9.98
N PRO A 17 7.06 18.90 10.56
CA PRO A 17 6.34 18.15 11.60
C PRO A 17 5.67 16.92 11.00
N LEU A 18 5.49 15.89 11.83
CA LEU A 18 4.65 14.77 11.46
C LEU A 18 3.21 15.26 11.22
N PRO A 19 2.47 14.69 10.25
CA PRO A 19 1.13 15.14 9.96
C PRO A 19 0.22 14.96 11.19
N PRO A 20 -0.71 15.89 11.44
CA PRO A 20 -1.63 15.79 12.57
C PRO A 20 -2.51 14.54 12.41
N PRO A 21 -2.90 13.88 13.52
CA PRO A 21 -3.79 12.73 13.47
C PRO A 21 -5.13 13.12 12.85
N GLY A 22 -5.52 12.44 11.77
CA GLY A 22 -6.85 12.62 11.17
C GLY A 22 -7.93 11.93 11.99
N ARG A 23 -9.10 12.55 12.13
CA ARG A 23 -10.30 11.89 12.67
C ARG A 23 -11.13 11.29 11.53
N LEU A 24 -11.81 10.18 11.81
CA LEU A 24 -12.84 9.58 10.94
C LEU A 24 -13.89 10.64 10.56
N ASP A 25 -14.23 10.74 9.27
CA ASP A 25 -15.27 11.64 8.79
C ASP A 25 -16.63 10.91 8.78
N PRO A 26 -17.58 11.29 9.65
CA PRO A 26 -18.86 10.62 9.76
C PRO A 26 -19.84 10.93 8.61
N ASN A 27 -19.48 11.81 7.66
CA ASN A 27 -20.37 12.30 6.61
C ASN A 27 -20.15 11.68 5.22
N LEU A 28 -19.29 10.67 5.06
CA LEU A 28 -18.95 10.09 3.74
C LEU A 28 -19.79 8.83 3.41
N PRO A 29 -20.66 8.85 2.37
CA PRO A 29 -21.19 7.65 1.72
C PRO A 29 -20.25 7.17 0.61
N HIS A 30 -20.15 5.86 0.46
CA HIS A 30 -19.24 5.13 -0.44
C HIS A 30 -19.73 5.15 -1.91
N ALA A 31 -18.81 5.22 -2.86
CA ALA A 31 -19.13 5.35 -4.28
C ALA A 31 -19.48 4.00 -4.96
N PRO A 32 -20.28 3.99 -6.05
CA PRO A 32 -20.64 2.78 -6.77
C PRO A 32 -19.52 2.27 -7.71
N ARG A 33 -19.53 0.96 -8.00
CA ARG A 33 -18.52 0.23 -8.79
C ARG A 33 -18.19 0.90 -10.11
N ARG A 34 -16.90 1.15 -10.35
CA ARG A 34 -16.37 1.46 -11.69
C ARG A 34 -15.75 0.21 -12.31
N THR A 35 -16.16 -0.06 -13.54
CA THR A 35 -15.33 -0.78 -14.51
C THR A 35 -14.45 0.25 -15.23
N HIS A 36 -13.49 -0.21 -16.04
CA HIS A 36 -12.74 0.53 -17.08
C HIS A 36 -11.24 0.83 -16.83
N SER A 37 -10.51 0.69 -17.93
CA SER A 37 -9.09 0.93 -18.16
C SER A 37 -8.61 2.34 -17.77
N LEU A 38 -7.35 2.43 -17.36
CA LEU A 38 -6.70 3.66 -16.88
C LEU A 38 -6.71 4.76 -17.95
N THR A 39 -7.17 5.96 -17.59
CA THR A 39 -7.07 7.12 -18.48
C THR A 39 -5.61 7.65 -18.52
N PRO A 40 -5.15 8.24 -19.64
CA PRO A 40 -3.81 8.84 -19.73
C PRO A 40 -3.53 9.91 -18.65
N ALA A 41 -4.57 10.63 -18.22
CA ALA A 41 -4.48 11.63 -17.15
C ALA A 41 -4.18 11.00 -15.78
N GLN A 42 -4.74 9.82 -15.49
CA GLN A 42 -4.45 9.09 -14.25
C GLN A 42 -3.05 8.46 -14.27
N GLN A 43 -2.55 8.06 -15.44
CA GLN A 43 -1.16 7.60 -15.61
C GLN A 43 -0.14 8.74 -15.43
N GLN A 44 -0.47 9.97 -15.86
CA GLN A 44 0.38 11.15 -15.64
C GLN A 44 0.25 11.76 -14.23
N ALA A 45 -0.78 11.40 -13.47
CA ALA A 45 -1.04 11.99 -12.16
C ALA A 45 -0.03 11.55 -11.08
N TYR A 46 0.49 10.32 -11.16
CA TYR A 46 1.50 9.84 -10.21
C TYR A 46 2.90 10.24 -10.68
N PRO A 47 3.66 11.01 -9.87
CA PRO A 47 5.02 11.41 -10.24
C PRO A 47 5.99 10.24 -10.01
N CYS A 48 5.94 9.25 -10.90
CA CYS A 48 6.82 8.08 -10.92
C CYS A 48 7.81 8.16 -12.08
N ARG A 49 9.00 7.60 -11.88
CA ARG A 49 9.99 7.48 -12.96
C ARG A 49 9.64 6.40 -13.99
N THR A 50 8.84 5.40 -13.61
CA THR A 50 8.44 4.29 -14.49
C THR A 50 6.92 4.16 -14.54
N LYS A 51 6.38 3.76 -15.71
CA LYS A 51 4.93 3.61 -15.92
C LYS A 51 4.36 2.43 -15.13
N GLN A 52 5.15 1.37 -15.00
CA GLN A 52 4.82 0.16 -14.28
C GLN A 52 4.67 0.46 -12.78
N ALA A 53 5.56 1.27 -12.19
CA ALA A 53 5.40 1.69 -10.80
C ALA A 53 4.17 2.58 -10.58
N ALA A 54 3.88 3.50 -11.52
CA ALA A 54 2.66 4.31 -11.48
C ALA A 54 1.39 3.43 -11.53
N ALA A 55 1.37 2.39 -12.36
CA ALA A 55 0.28 1.43 -12.42
C ALA A 55 0.10 0.69 -11.08
N VAL A 56 1.19 0.26 -10.44
CA VAL A 56 1.12 -0.37 -9.11
C VAL A 56 0.59 0.60 -8.05
N MET A 57 1.05 1.85 -8.04
CA MET A 57 0.56 2.88 -7.11
C MET A 57 -0.95 3.10 -7.27
N LEU A 58 -1.43 3.14 -8.51
CA LEU A 58 -2.86 3.26 -8.79
C LEU A 58 -3.66 2.05 -8.30
N MET A 59 -3.16 0.83 -8.48
CA MET A 59 -3.81 -0.39 -7.98
C MET A 59 -3.87 -0.41 -6.44
N ILE A 60 -2.80 0.02 -5.76
CA ILE A 60 -2.80 0.15 -4.30
C ILE A 60 -3.84 1.17 -3.84
N MET A 61 -3.91 2.33 -4.52
CA MET A 61 -4.90 3.37 -4.21
C MET A 61 -6.32 2.90 -4.47
N ASN A 62 -6.56 2.08 -5.49
CA ASN A 62 -7.86 1.46 -5.75
C ASN A 62 -8.27 0.50 -4.63
N ASN A 63 -7.35 -0.33 -4.14
CA ASN A 63 -7.64 -1.26 -3.03
C ASN A 63 -7.90 -0.55 -1.69
N LEU A 64 -7.51 0.71 -1.56
CA LEU A 64 -7.74 1.55 -0.38
C LEU A 64 -8.80 2.64 -0.63
N ASP A 65 -9.44 2.62 -1.80
CA ASP A 65 -10.53 3.53 -2.12
C ASP A 65 -11.68 3.22 -1.16
N PRO A 66 -12.24 4.22 -0.46
CA PRO A 66 -13.40 4.02 0.40
C PRO A 66 -14.56 3.31 -0.32
N ALA A 67 -14.72 3.47 -1.62
CA ALA A 67 -15.74 2.79 -2.42
C ALA A 67 -15.50 1.27 -2.59
N VAL A 68 -14.27 0.82 -2.41
CA VAL A 68 -13.83 -0.57 -2.62
C VAL A 68 -13.53 -1.26 -1.30
N ALA A 69 -12.85 -0.56 -0.40
CA ALA A 69 -12.34 -1.08 0.86
C ALA A 69 -13.42 -1.10 1.96
N GLN A 70 -13.48 -2.21 2.69
CA GLN A 70 -14.38 -2.38 3.84
C GLN A 70 -13.98 -1.47 5.01
N TYR A 71 -12.67 -1.35 5.29
CA TYR A 71 -12.13 -0.46 6.33
C TYR A 71 -10.87 0.27 5.80
N PRO A 72 -11.03 1.34 4.99
CA PRO A 72 -9.92 2.02 4.29
C PRO A 72 -8.95 2.76 5.22
N GLN A 73 -9.38 3.13 6.42
CA GLN A 73 -8.52 3.80 7.40
C GLN A 73 -7.60 2.80 8.11
N GLU A 74 -8.08 1.57 8.25
CA GLU A 74 -7.45 0.40 8.80
C GLU A 74 -6.69 -0.40 7.74
N LEU A 75 -6.67 0.07 6.49
CA LEU A 75 -6.02 -0.56 5.35
C LEU A 75 -6.59 -1.95 4.99
N VAL A 76 -7.83 -2.22 5.37
CA VAL A 76 -8.54 -3.47 5.07
C VAL A 76 -9.42 -3.29 3.83
N THR A 77 -9.19 -4.11 2.81
CA THR A 77 -10.01 -4.07 1.59
C THR A 77 -11.27 -4.93 1.74
N TYR A 78 -11.17 -6.17 2.21
CA TYR A 78 -12.34 -7.05 2.40
C TYR A 78 -12.03 -8.25 3.32
N GLY A 79 -13.07 -9.03 3.66
CA GLY A 79 -12.92 -10.27 4.43
C GLY A 79 -12.65 -10.05 5.93
N GLY A 80 -13.05 -8.90 6.47
CA GLY A 80 -12.86 -8.54 7.88
C GLY A 80 -11.43 -8.10 8.20
N ASN A 81 -10.43 -8.93 7.88
CA ASN A 81 -9.02 -8.72 8.22
C ASN A 81 -8.09 -8.70 6.99
N GLY A 82 -8.60 -8.71 5.76
CA GLY A 82 -7.80 -8.73 4.54
C GLY A 82 -7.17 -7.37 4.26
N GLN A 83 -5.91 -7.20 4.64
CA GLN A 83 -5.20 -5.93 4.63
C GLN A 83 -4.28 -5.76 3.42
N VAL A 84 -4.06 -4.51 3.02
CA VAL A 84 -3.08 -4.11 1.99
C VAL A 84 -1.69 -3.91 2.61
N PHE A 85 -1.62 -3.48 3.88
CA PHE A 85 -0.37 -3.27 4.64
C PHE A 85 -0.59 -3.61 6.12
N SER A 86 0.45 -4.14 6.79
CA SER A 86 0.37 -4.77 8.12
C SER A 86 0.27 -3.81 9.31
N ASN A 87 0.99 -2.68 9.33
CA ASN A 87 1.07 -1.81 10.54
C ASN A 87 0.55 -0.38 10.22
N TRP A 88 -0.10 0.39 11.10
CA TRP A 88 0.00 0.71 12.55
C TRP A 88 1.31 1.38 13.00
N ALA A 89 1.29 2.72 13.01
CA ALA A 89 1.88 3.41 14.14
C ALA A 89 0.76 4.14 14.87
N GLN A 90 0.82 4.05 16.21
CA GLN A 90 -0.02 4.76 17.16
C GLN A 90 -0.39 6.14 16.61
N ASN A 91 -1.71 6.36 16.47
CA ASN A 91 -2.38 7.56 15.95
C ASN A 91 -2.48 7.68 14.41
N HIS A 92 -3.02 6.67 13.71
CA HIS A 92 -3.42 6.76 12.29
C HIS A 92 -2.28 7.03 11.29
N ARG A 93 -1.04 6.61 11.57
CA ARG A 93 0.06 6.81 10.61
C ARG A 93 0.28 5.59 9.72
N LYS A 94 0.02 5.76 8.42
CA LYS A 94 0.17 4.77 7.34
C LYS A 94 1.64 4.60 6.90
N PHE A 95 2.57 4.38 7.84
CA PHE A 95 4.02 4.44 7.57
C PHE A 95 4.48 3.56 6.41
N GLN A 96 4.08 2.28 6.41
CA GLN A 96 4.46 1.32 5.36
C GLN A 96 3.94 1.72 3.98
N PHE A 97 2.72 2.27 3.93
CA PHE A 97 2.13 2.81 2.71
C PHE A 97 2.92 4.01 2.17
N TRP A 98 3.28 5.00 3.01
CA TRP A 98 4.06 6.17 2.58
C TRP A 98 5.44 5.78 2.05
N ILE A 99 6.14 4.86 2.73
CA ILE A 99 7.44 4.35 2.28
C ILE A 99 7.29 3.62 0.93
N THR A 100 6.26 2.79 0.79
CA THR A 100 5.98 2.06 -0.45
C THR A 100 5.72 3.03 -1.61
N MET A 101 4.89 4.06 -1.40
CA MET A 101 4.61 5.08 -2.42
C MET A 101 5.86 5.88 -2.80
N HIS A 102 6.72 6.17 -1.82
CA HIS A 102 8.00 6.81 -2.08
C HIS A 102 8.95 5.94 -2.92
N TYR A 103 9.10 4.65 -2.58
CA TYR A 103 9.92 3.73 -3.37
C TYR A 103 9.37 3.55 -4.79
N LEU A 104 8.06 3.39 -4.96
CA LEU A 104 7.45 3.30 -6.29
C LEU A 104 7.62 4.60 -7.10
N SER A 105 7.65 5.76 -6.45
CA SER A 105 7.87 7.03 -7.16
C SER A 105 9.32 7.21 -7.64
N THR A 106 10.29 6.67 -6.90
CA THR A 106 11.73 6.92 -7.12
C THR A 106 12.46 5.77 -7.83
N MET A 107 11.87 4.57 -7.85
CA MET A 107 12.49 3.38 -8.45
C MET A 107 12.72 3.51 -9.95
N THR A 108 13.75 2.83 -10.45
CA THR A 108 14.08 2.75 -11.87
C THR A 108 13.64 1.42 -12.50
N GLU A 109 13.79 1.30 -13.83
CA GLU A 109 13.52 0.06 -14.58
C GLU A 109 14.54 -1.05 -14.29
N ASP A 110 15.60 -0.76 -13.56
CA ASP A 110 16.60 -1.75 -13.12
C ASP A 110 16.43 -2.15 -11.65
N GLN A 111 15.29 -1.84 -11.04
CA GLN A 111 15.03 -2.13 -9.63
C GLN A 111 13.70 -2.86 -9.40
N THR A 112 13.71 -3.77 -8.42
CA THR A 112 12.52 -4.46 -7.93
C THR A 112 12.28 -4.09 -6.47
N LEU A 113 11.06 -3.69 -6.15
CA LEU A 113 10.60 -3.48 -4.78
C LEU A 113 10.16 -4.81 -4.17
N VAL A 114 10.70 -5.15 -3.00
CA VAL A 114 10.29 -6.35 -2.26
C VAL A 114 9.38 -5.94 -1.10
N LEU A 115 8.15 -6.46 -1.10
CA LEU A 115 7.15 -6.30 -0.04
C LEU A 115 7.01 -7.64 0.70
N SER A 116 7.30 -7.64 2.00
CA SER A 116 7.15 -8.80 2.88
C SER A 116 6.06 -8.54 3.91
N SER A 117 4.90 -9.18 3.73
CA SER A 117 3.69 -8.98 4.52
C SER A 117 3.39 -7.49 4.71
N GLY A 118 3.44 -6.71 3.61
CA GLY A 118 3.21 -5.26 3.60
C GLY A 118 4.39 -4.42 4.03
N HIS A 119 5.40 -5.00 4.67
CA HIS A 119 6.60 -4.26 4.98
C HIS A 119 7.43 -4.05 3.70
N PRO A 120 7.72 -2.80 3.29
CA PRO A 120 8.62 -2.54 2.18
C PRO A 120 10.06 -2.76 2.62
N VAL A 121 10.61 -3.93 2.29
CA VAL A 121 11.98 -4.33 2.64
C VAL A 121 13.00 -3.42 1.97
N GLY A 122 12.73 -3.02 0.71
CA GLY A 122 13.56 -2.08 -0.03
C GLY A 122 13.57 -2.33 -1.53
N LEU A 123 14.35 -1.50 -2.23
CA LEU A 123 14.61 -1.61 -3.66
C LEU A 123 15.91 -2.37 -3.89
N PHE A 124 15.85 -3.41 -4.71
CA PHE A 124 16.99 -4.25 -5.05
C PHE A 124 17.30 -4.13 -6.54
N PRO A 125 18.59 -4.14 -6.96
CA PRO A 125 18.96 -4.20 -8.37
C PRO A 125 18.38 -5.44 -9.06
N SER A 126 17.95 -5.25 -10.29
CA SER A 126 17.29 -6.24 -11.15
C SER A 126 17.57 -5.89 -12.63
N HIS A 127 16.64 -6.20 -13.54
CA HIS A 127 16.71 -5.87 -14.96
C HIS A 127 15.33 -5.44 -15.48
N PRO A 128 15.20 -4.77 -16.64
CA PRO A 128 13.91 -4.25 -17.14
C PRO A 128 12.79 -5.29 -17.26
N ASP A 129 13.13 -6.51 -17.68
CA ASP A 129 12.16 -7.60 -17.81
C ASP A 129 11.75 -8.23 -16.46
N ALA A 130 12.38 -7.84 -15.35
CA ALA A 130 12.02 -8.32 -14.02
C ALA A 130 10.72 -7.68 -13.52
N PRO A 131 9.96 -8.35 -12.64
CA PRO A 131 8.81 -7.74 -11.99
C PRO A 131 9.24 -6.50 -11.21
N ARG A 132 8.42 -5.44 -11.27
CA ARG A 132 8.68 -4.20 -10.50
C ARG A 132 8.47 -4.37 -9.02
N VAL A 133 7.54 -5.25 -8.64
CA VAL A 133 7.21 -5.52 -7.24
C VAL A 133 7.07 -7.02 -7.04
N VAL A 134 7.71 -7.54 -6.00
CA VAL A 134 7.54 -8.90 -5.52
C VAL A 134 6.88 -8.82 -4.15
N ILE A 135 5.75 -9.51 -3.99
CA ILE A 135 4.93 -9.47 -2.78
C ILE A 135 4.83 -10.88 -2.20
N SER A 136 5.17 -11.03 -0.91
CA SER A 136 4.86 -12.23 -0.14
C SER A 136 3.97 -11.83 1.03
N ASN A 137 2.84 -12.50 1.23
CA ASN A 137 1.92 -12.19 2.33
C ASN A 137 1.60 -13.47 3.11
N GLY A 138 1.68 -13.42 4.44
CA GLY A 138 1.27 -14.55 5.29
C GLY A 138 2.13 -15.81 5.15
N MET A 139 3.34 -15.70 4.58
CA MET A 139 4.22 -16.85 4.37
C MET A 139 4.85 -17.29 5.70
N VAL A 140 4.50 -18.50 6.14
CA VAL A 140 4.92 -19.06 7.43
C VAL A 140 5.31 -20.52 7.25
N ILE A 141 6.29 -20.99 8.03
CA ILE A 141 6.66 -22.42 8.07
C ILE A 141 5.43 -23.25 8.48
N PRO A 142 5.09 -24.36 7.78
CA PRO A 142 3.83 -25.08 8.01
C PRO A 142 3.52 -25.42 9.47
N ASN A 143 4.54 -25.82 10.24
CA ASN A 143 4.41 -26.15 11.68
C ASN A 143 3.99 -24.95 12.56
N TYR A 144 4.05 -23.73 12.04
CA TYR A 144 3.72 -22.47 12.73
C TYR A 144 2.50 -21.76 12.13
N SER A 145 1.81 -22.38 11.16
CA SER A 145 0.68 -21.80 10.42
C SER A 145 -0.68 -21.88 11.14
N SER A 146 -0.69 -22.06 12.46
CA SER A 146 -1.94 -22.11 13.23
C SER A 146 -2.56 -20.71 13.38
N ARG A 147 -3.89 -20.63 13.49
CA ARG A 147 -4.61 -19.36 13.66
C ARG A 147 -4.13 -18.57 14.89
N GLN A 148 -3.90 -19.25 16.01
CA GLN A 148 -3.37 -18.60 17.22
C GLN A 148 -2.01 -17.93 16.95
N ARG A 149 -1.10 -18.63 16.27
CA ARG A 149 0.21 -18.07 15.93
C ARG A 149 0.09 -16.93 14.94
N TYR A 150 -0.84 -17.01 14.00
CA TYR A 150 -1.16 -15.90 13.11
C TYR A 150 -1.58 -14.66 13.91
N ASP A 151 -2.50 -14.79 14.85
CA ASP A 151 -2.99 -13.66 15.66
C ASP A 151 -1.85 -13.03 16.48
N ASP A 152 -0.97 -13.86 17.07
CA ASP A 152 0.23 -13.40 17.78
C ASP A 152 1.20 -12.65 16.84
N MET A 153 1.49 -13.22 15.66
CA MET A 153 2.38 -12.63 14.66
C MET A 153 1.81 -11.35 14.04
N PHE A 154 0.50 -11.31 13.84
CA PHE A 154 -0.21 -10.14 13.35
C PHE A 154 -0.16 -9.01 14.37
N ALA A 155 -0.36 -9.31 15.66
CA ALA A 155 -0.22 -8.34 16.74
C ALA A 155 1.21 -7.79 16.89
N LEU A 156 2.22 -8.64 16.63
CA LEU A 156 3.63 -8.24 16.58
C LEU A 156 3.99 -7.46 15.30
N GLY A 157 3.10 -7.41 14.31
CA GLY A 157 3.33 -6.73 13.04
C GLY A 157 4.36 -7.41 12.14
N VAL A 158 4.57 -8.72 12.31
CA VAL A 158 5.53 -9.51 11.51
C VAL A 158 4.88 -10.25 10.35
N THR A 159 3.54 -10.34 10.35
CA THR A 159 2.79 -10.94 9.25
C THR A 159 1.46 -10.24 9.07
N MET A 160 0.88 -10.36 7.88
CA MET A 160 -0.50 -9.96 7.63
C MET A 160 -1.20 -10.97 6.77
N TRP A 161 -2.51 -10.94 6.84
CA TRP A 161 -3.36 -11.67 5.93
C TRP A 161 -3.85 -10.77 4.81
N ALA A 162 -3.45 -11.11 3.59
CA ALA A 162 -3.99 -10.53 2.38
C ALA A 162 -4.84 -11.59 1.70
N LEU A 163 -6.14 -11.32 1.52
CA LEU A 163 -6.94 -12.07 0.56
C LEU A 163 -6.65 -11.53 -0.84
N ASN A 164 -6.53 -12.44 -1.82
CA ASN A 164 -6.42 -12.24 -3.27
C ASN A 164 -6.04 -10.80 -3.70
N ILE A 165 -4.76 -10.63 -4.03
CA ILE A 165 -4.30 -9.65 -5.01
C ILE A 165 -4.31 -10.31 -6.39
#